data_AF-A0A2N7W7A5-F1
#
_entry.id   AF-A0A2N7W7A5-F1
#
_cell.length_a   1.000
_cell.length_b   1.000
_cell.length_c   1.000
_cell.angle_alpha   90.00
_cell.angle_beta   90.00
_cell.angle_gamma   90.00
#
_symmetry.space_group_name_H-M   'P 1'
#
loop_
_entity.id
_entity.type
_entity.pdbx_description
1 polymer ?
#
loop_
_entity_poly.entity_id
_entity_poly.type
_entity_poly.pdbx_seq_one_letter_code
_entity_poly.pdbx_strand_id
1 'polypeptide(L)' 'MASKRKNPCSLVVVNERNGNVLRGTSAILHATSRAGGFDKYMQDYGNAIQRNVFDALIEGERKPHLRRAS' A
#
# COMPACT_ATOMS: atom_id res chain seq x y z
N MET A 1 14.88 5.99 29.31
CA MET A 1 13.76 5.15 28.82
C MET A 1 13.39 5.62 27.42
N ALA A 2 13.72 4.84 26.38
CA ALA A 2 13.34 5.19 25.01
C ALA A 2 11.82 5.14 24.88
N SER A 3 11.18 6.28 24.57
CA SER A 3 9.77 6.29 24.19
C SER A 3 9.63 5.44 22.92
N LYS A 4 9.10 4.22 23.02
CA LYS A 4 8.72 3.43 21.85
C LYS A 4 7.63 4.20 21.13
N ARG A 5 8.00 5.03 20.14
CA ARG A 5 7.05 5.55 19.15
C ARG A 5 6.42 4.31 18.51
N LYS A 6 5.18 4.00 18.89
CA LYS A 6 4.41 2.90 18.28
C LYS A 6 4.32 3.25 16.80
N ASN A 7 5.05 2.52 15.95
CA ASN A 7 4.82 2.59 14.51
C ASN A 7 3.35 2.25 14.28
N PRO A 8 2.53 3.15 13.70
CA PRO A 8 1.13 2.86 13.42
C PRO A 8 1.06 1.90 12.22
N CYS A 9 1.48 0.65 12.42
CA CYS A 9 1.43 -0.39 11.39
C CYS A 9 0.06 -1.10 11.33
N SER A 10 -0.98 -0.54 11.93
CA SER A 10 -2.31 -1.13 11.82
C SER A 10 -3.04 -0.52 10.64
N LEU A 11 -3.34 -1.33 9.63
CA LEU A 11 -4.34 -1.01 8.61
C LEU A 11 -5.61 -0.51 9.31
N VAL A 12 -6.08 0.67 8.93
CA VAL A 12 -7.31 1.28 9.45
C VAL A 12 -8.28 1.40 8.28
N VAL A 13 -9.45 0.80 8.41
CA VAL A 13 -10.53 0.93 7.42
C VAL A 13 -11.64 1.75 8.07
N VAL A 14 -11.94 2.90 7.48
CA VAL A 14 -13.06 3.75 7.90
C VAL A 14 -14.23 3.50 6.95
N ASN A 15 -15.38 3.15 7.51
CA ASN A 15 -16.62 3.04 6.75
C ASN A 15 -17.25 4.44 6.64
N GLU A 16 -17.13 5.06 5.47
CA GLU A 16 -17.60 6.42 5.20
C GLU A 16 -19.11 6.63 5.41
N ARG A 17 -19.91 5.56 5.34
CA ARG A 17 -21.37 5.66 5.53
C ARG A 17 -21.78 5.72 7.00
N ASN A 18 -21.06 5.00 7.86
CA ASN A 18 -21.47 4.79 9.25
C ASN A 18 -20.47 5.38 10.25
N GLY A 19 -19.33 5.91 9.78
CA GLY A 19 -18.24 6.39 10.62
C GLY A 19 -17.47 5.27 11.36
N ASN A 20 -17.81 4.00 11.13
CA ASN A 20 -17.20 2.87 11.84
C ASN A 20 -15.73 2.70 11.45
N VAL A 21 -14.86 2.55 12.46
CA VAL A 21 -13.42 2.39 12.27
C VAL A 21 -13.01 0.97 12.63
N LEU A 22 -12.50 0.22 11.65
CA LEU A 22 -11.89 -1.09 11.85
C LEU A 22 -10.38 -0.94 11.90
N ARG A 23 -9.70 -1.70 12.77
CA ARG A 23 -8.25 -1.63 12.97
C ARG A 23 -7.64 -3.03 13.01
N GLY A 24 -6.41 -3.16 12.52
CA GLY A 24 -5.63 -4.38 12.66
C GLY A 24 -6.18 -5.53 11.82
N THR A 25 -6.31 -6.73 12.39
CA THR A 25 -6.75 -7.94 11.67
C THR A 25 -8.18 -7.84 11.14
N SER A 26 -9.08 -7.15 11.83
CA SER A 26 -10.46 -6.95 11.35
C SER A 26 -10.52 -6.04 10.11
N ALA A 27 -9.63 -5.05 10.02
CA ALA A 27 -9.50 -4.20 8.84
C ALA A 27 -9.01 -5.00 7.63
N ILE A 28 -8.08 -5.93 7.84
CA ILE A 28 -7.57 -6.82 6.79
C ILE A 28 -8.69 -7.73 6.28
N LEU A 29 -9.42 -8.39 7.19
CA LEU A 29 -10.54 -9.28 6.83
C LEU A 29 -11.66 -8.54 6.11
N HIS A 30 -11.95 -7.30 6.51
CA HIS A 30 -12.94 -6.49 5.82
C HIS A 30 -12.48 -6.07 4.42
N ALA A 31 -11.20 -5.71 4.26
CA ALA A 31 -10.63 -5.39 2.96
C ALA A 31 -10.63 -6.60 2.01
N THR A 32 -10.23 -7.78 2.50
CA THR A 32 -10.21 -9.01 1.71
C THR A 32 -11.62 -9.48 1.35
N SER A 33 -12.58 -9.36 2.28
CA SER A 33 -13.99 -9.68 2.02
C SER A 33 -14.60 -8.77 0.94
N ARG A 34 -14.35 -7.45 1.01
CA ARG A 34 -14.80 -6.50 -0.03
C ARG A 34 -14.20 -6.76 -1.41
N ALA A 35 -12.97 -7.27 -1.47
CA ALA A 35 -12.30 -7.59 -2.73
C ALA A 35 -12.83 -8.88 -3.40
N GLY A 36 -13.66 -9.67 -2.71
CA GLY A 36 -14.17 -10.94 -3.21
C GLY A 36 -13.33 -12.15 -2.78
N GLY A 37 -12.58 -12.03 -1.68
CA GLY A 37 -11.76 -13.09 -1.11
C GLY A 37 -10.28 -12.71 -0.98
N PHE A 38 -9.54 -13.48 -0.19
CA PHE A 38 -8.11 -13.26 0.07
C PHE A 38 -7.27 -13.37 -1.21
N ASP A 39 -7.54 -14.38 -2.04
CA ASP A 39 -6.76 -14.63 -3.26
C ASP A 39 -6.89 -13.48 -4.26
N LYS A 40 -8.12 -12.98 -4.46
CA LYS A 40 -8.38 -11.84 -5.33
C LYS A 40 -7.75 -10.55 -4.78
N TYR A 41 -7.84 -10.33 -3.47
CA TYR A 41 -7.16 -9.21 -2.81
C TYR A 41 -5.64 -9.25 -3.04
N MET A 42 -5.02 -10.43 -2.91
CA MET A 42 -3.58 -10.59 -3.14
C MET A 42 -3.18 -10.40 -4.60
N GLN A 43 -4.00 -10.87 -5.56
CA GLN A 43 -3.79 -10.60 -6.97
C GLN A 43 -3.85 -9.10 -7.28
N ASP A 44 -4.89 -8.41 -6.80
CA ASP A 44 -5.06 -6.96 -7.02
C ASP A 44 -3.92 -6.16 -6.37
N TYR A 45 -3.49 -6.56 -5.17
CA TYR A 45 -2.35 -5.96 -4.48
C TYR A 45 -1.04 -6.15 -5.26
N GLY A 46 -0.79 -7.37 -5.75
CA GLY A 46 0.38 -7.67 -6.58
C GLY A 46 0.40 -6.82 -7.86
N ASN A 47 -0.74 -6.72 -8.55
CA ASN A 47 -0.88 -5.90 -9.75
C ASN A 47 -0.62 -4.41 -9.47
N ALA A 48 -1.10 -3.89 -8.34
CA ALA A 48 -0.86 -2.50 -7.94
C ALA A 48 0.62 -2.20 -7.66
N ILE A 49 1.31 -3.10 -6.96
CA ILE A 49 2.76 -2.97 -6.72
C ILE A 49 3.51 -2.98 -8.05
N GLN A 50 3.22 -3.95 -8.91
CA GLN A 50 3.90 -4.07 -10.21
C GLN A 50 3.76 -2.78 -11.01
N ARG A 51 2.54 -2.22 -11.13
CA ARG A 51 2.31 -0.95 -11.83
C ARG A 51 3.12 0.20 -11.22
N ASN A 52 3.07 0.38 -9.90
CA ASN A 52 3.82 1.45 -9.24
C ASN A 52 5.34 1.33 -9.46
N VAL A 53 5.88 0.12 -9.43
CA VAL A 53 7.31 -0.12 -9.68
C VAL A 53 7.67 0.17 -11.13
N PHE A 54 6.86 -0.31 -12.09
CA PHE A 54 7.07 -0.03 -13.51
C PHE A 54 6.96 1.47 -13.83
N ASP A 55 5.96 2.16 -13.29
CA ASP A 55 5.80 3.61 -13.47
C ASP A 55 7.00 4.37 -12.92
N ALA A 56 7.48 4.01 -11.73
CA ALA A 56 8.67 4.62 -11.13
C ALA A 56 9.95 4.38 -11.96
N LEU A 57 10.11 3.18 -12.52
CA LEU A 57 11.22 2.83 -13.42
C LEU A 57 11.16 3.65 -14.72
N ILE A 58 9.99 3.73 -15.35
CA ILE A 58 9.78 4.50 -16.59
C ILE A 58 10.04 5.98 -16.34
N GLU A 59 9.57 6.55 -15.23
CA GLU A 59 9.82 7.95 -14.88
C GLU A 59 11.31 8.23 -14.62
N GLY A 60 12.03 7.27 -14.01
CA GLY A 60 13.47 7.37 -13.79
C GLY A 60 14.26 7.34 -15.09
N GLU A 61 13.95 6.40 -15.99
CA GLU A 61 14.63 6.28 -17.30
C GLU A 61 14.26 7.40 -18.27
N ARG A 62 13.06 8.00 -18.14
CA ARG A 62 12.65 9.16 -18.95
C ARG A 62 13.53 10.39 -18.76
N LYS A 63 14.26 10.50 -17.64
CA LYS A 63 15.19 11.61 -17.40
C LYS A 63 16.61 11.13 -17.71
N PRO A 64 17.20 11.50 -18.87
CA PRO A 64 18.58 11.14 -19.15
C PRO A 64 19.49 11.75 -18.07
N HIS A 65 20.12 10.89 -17.28
CA HIS A 65 21.06 11.30 -16.27
C HIS A 65 22.40 11.64 -16.94
N LEU A 66 22.67 12.94 -17.13
CA LEU A 66 23.97 13.40 -17.56
C LEU A 66 24.98 13.16 -16.43
N ARG A 67 25.86 12.17 -16.61
CA ARG A 67 27.04 12.01 -15.76
C ARG A 67 28.04 13.08 -16.13
N ARG A 68 28.56 13.83 -15.14
CA ARG A 68 29.71 14.71 -15.36
C ARG A 68 30.88 13.83 -15.82
N ALA A 69 31.40 14.12 -17.00
CA ALA A 69 32.70 13.62 -17.41
C ALA A 69 33.73 14.23 -16.44
N SER A 70 34.35 13.38 -15.62
CA SER A 70 35.53 13.72 -14.82
C SER A 70 36.71 13.98 -15.75
#